data_AF-A0A8K0PFL7-F1
#
_entry.id   AF-A0A8K0PFL7-F1
#
_cell.length_a   1.000
_cell.length_b   1.000
_cell.length_c   1.000
_cell.angle_alpha   90.00
_cell.angle_beta   90.00
_cell.angle_gamma   90.00
#
_symmetry.space_group_name_H-M   'P 1'
#
loop_
_entity.id
_entity.type
_entity.pdbx_description
1 polymer ?
#
loop_
_entity_poly.entity_id
_entity_poly.type
_entity_poly.pdbx_seq_one_letter_code
_entity_poly.pdbx_strand_id
1 'polypeptide(L)'
;MASILPPPAQIDYTRAEEFKIAISTLTEVDSSDSEAEFEDAPSYDLSASHLITSPYPDFANQTRLTDLSLSCRLLSFALTNMAPVRPDYSTAYYMESFNWDVCFAELRKLCAQTGYRWQRQEFYVVIFRSKLKPDADRTRLGELDQHSHAEACQSGALLKYWFGECNEERRNLATCLWRGRDDAVAGGKGAWHAKAMRSAVEMYETISFHRHSLVIEDGVESWNLEEYSGPGVRRQSRAGH
;
A
#
# COMPACT_ATOMS: atom_id res chain seq x y z
N MET A 1 -35.11 10.25 -14.81
CA MET A 1 -33.87 10.59 -15.54
C MET A 1 -32.76 9.73 -14.96
N ALA A 2 -32.33 8.69 -15.69
CA ALA A 2 -31.31 7.76 -15.22
C ALA A 2 -29.92 8.41 -15.39
N SER A 3 -29.20 8.60 -14.29
CA SER A 3 -27.81 9.04 -14.31
C SER A 3 -26.92 7.84 -14.58
N ILE A 4 -26.28 7.84 -15.75
CA ILE A 4 -25.29 6.83 -16.15
C ILE A 4 -23.97 7.23 -15.47
N LEU A 5 -23.57 6.49 -14.44
CA LEU A 5 -22.24 6.63 -13.85
C LEU A 5 -21.18 6.04 -14.78
N PRO A 6 -19.99 6.66 -14.90
CA PRO A 6 -18.92 6.16 -15.76
C PRO A 6 -18.33 4.86 -15.18
N PRO A 7 -17.77 3.97 -16.03
CA PRO A 7 -17.09 2.76 -15.59
C PRO A 7 -15.85 3.10 -14.74
N PRO A 8 -15.43 2.21 -13.82
CA PRO A 8 -14.20 2.38 -13.05
C PRO A 8 -13.01 2.54 -13.99
N ALA A 9 -12.13 3.48 -13.68
CA ALA A 9 -10.92 3.73 -14.46
C ALA A 9 -10.07 2.46 -14.55
N GLN A 10 -9.79 2.01 -15.77
CA GLN A 10 -8.77 0.99 -16.02
C GLN A 10 -7.44 1.52 -15.50
N ILE A 11 -6.81 0.78 -14.58
CA ILE A 11 -5.45 1.05 -14.16
C ILE A 11 -4.56 0.72 -15.35
N ASP A 12 -3.96 1.74 -15.95
CA ASP A 12 -3.07 1.59 -17.10
C ASP A 12 -1.74 0.97 -16.65
N TYR A 13 -1.51 -0.29 -17.04
CA TYR A 13 -0.32 -1.06 -16.69
C TYR A 13 0.92 -0.64 -17.49
N THR A 14 0.79 0.24 -18.48
CA THR A 14 1.89 0.70 -19.37
C THR A 14 3.03 1.35 -18.60
N ARG A 15 2.75 2.13 -17.55
CA ARG A 15 3.79 2.84 -16.79
C ARG A 15 4.78 1.92 -16.07
N ALA A 16 4.36 0.71 -15.70
CA ALA A 16 5.23 -0.28 -15.05
C ALA A 16 6.15 -1.00 -16.04
N GLU A 17 5.70 -1.20 -17.28
CA GLU A 17 6.53 -1.77 -18.35
C GLU A 17 7.54 -0.76 -18.88
N GLU A 18 7.15 0.51 -19.04
CA GLU A 18 8.05 1.61 -19.38
C GLU A 18 9.17 1.77 -18.34
N PHE A 19 8.85 1.60 -17.05
CA PHE A 19 9.86 1.64 -15.97
C PHE A 19 10.76 0.40 -15.94
N LYS A 20 10.24 -0.80 -16.28
CA LYS A 20 11.04 -2.03 -16.41
C LYS A 20 12.03 -1.93 -17.57
N ILE A 21 11.60 -1.35 -18.70
CA ILE A 21 12.47 -1.08 -19.86
C ILE A 21 13.55 -0.08 -19.47
N ALA A 22 13.19 1.02 -18.79
CA ALA A 22 14.17 2.01 -18.32
C ALA A 22 15.24 1.39 -17.40
N ILE A 23 14.87 0.40 -16.56
CA ILE A 23 15.82 -0.30 -15.68
C ILE A 23 16.68 -1.32 -16.44
N SER A 24 16.14 -2.04 -17.45
CA SER A 24 16.99 -2.99 -18.20
C SER A 24 18.05 -2.27 -19.04
N THR A 25 17.75 -1.06 -19.54
CA THR A 25 18.72 -0.22 -20.28
C THR A 25 19.83 0.34 -19.38
N LEU A 26 19.65 0.38 -18.05
CA LEU A 26 20.68 0.83 -17.10
C LEU A 26 21.80 -0.20 -16.85
N THR A 27 21.72 -1.41 -17.42
CA THR A 27 22.71 -2.49 -17.20
C THR A 27 23.78 -2.62 -18.27
N GLU A 28 23.70 -1.84 -19.35
CA GLU A 28 24.76 -1.75 -20.37
C GLU A 28 25.52 -0.42 -20.20
N VAL A 29 26.51 -0.43 -19.31
CA VAL A 29 27.44 0.68 -19.11
C VAL A 29 28.57 0.54 -20.13
N ASP A 30 28.56 1.35 -21.19
CA ASP A 30 29.80 1.76 -21.86
C ASP A 30 30.15 3.19 -21.44
N SER A 31 31.40 3.36 -21.09
CA SER A 31 31.96 4.49 -20.37
C SER A 31 32.42 5.59 -21.32
N SER A 32 31.68 6.69 -21.43
CA SER A 32 32.23 8.04 -21.65
C SER A 32 31.12 9.10 -21.68
N ASP A 33 31.27 10.10 -20.80
CA ASP A 33 30.71 11.46 -20.84
C ASP A 33 29.34 11.68 -21.51
N SER A 34 28.33 11.89 -20.65
CA SER A 34 27.41 13.03 -20.80
C SER A 34 26.61 13.21 -19.51
N GLU A 35 26.66 14.42 -18.95
CA GLU A 35 25.69 14.93 -17.98
C GLU A 35 24.30 14.98 -18.64
N ALA A 36 23.64 13.82 -18.74
CA ALA A 36 22.26 13.74 -19.15
C ALA A 36 21.39 14.04 -17.92
N GLU A 37 20.78 15.22 -17.92
CA GLU A 37 19.77 15.65 -16.97
C GLU A 37 18.67 14.58 -16.89
N PHE A 38 18.53 13.96 -15.71
CA PHE A 38 17.41 13.06 -15.39
C PHE A 38 16.15 13.93 -15.16
N GLU A 39 15.55 14.39 -16.26
CA GLU A 39 14.56 15.48 -16.24
C GLU A 39 13.10 15.08 -15.93
N ASP A 40 12.81 13.85 -15.47
CA ASP A 40 11.40 13.44 -15.27
C ASP A 40 11.14 12.59 -14.01
N ALA A 41 11.87 12.86 -12.92
CA ALA A 41 11.48 12.35 -11.61
C ALA A 41 10.24 13.11 -11.11
N PRO A 42 9.19 12.44 -10.60
CA PRO A 42 8.04 13.13 -10.03
C PRO A 42 8.49 14.07 -8.91
N SER A 43 8.36 15.38 -9.15
CA SER A 43 8.64 16.39 -8.13
C SER A 43 7.54 16.32 -7.07
N TYR A 44 7.86 15.74 -5.92
CA TYR A 44 6.96 15.72 -4.77
C TYR A 44 6.85 17.12 -4.16
N ASP A 45 5.63 17.62 -4.01
CA ASP A 45 5.38 18.77 -3.14
C ASP A 45 5.51 18.34 -1.67
N LEU A 46 6.73 18.43 -1.14
CA LEU A 46 7.03 18.12 0.25
C LEU A 46 6.41 19.11 1.24
N SER A 47 5.69 20.15 0.77
CA SER A 47 4.88 21.03 1.61
C SER A 47 3.39 20.65 1.62
N ALA A 48 2.98 19.68 0.80
CA ALA A 48 1.59 19.23 0.70
C ALA A 48 1.03 18.80 2.06
N SER A 49 -0.24 19.15 2.29
CA SER A 49 -0.99 18.77 3.49
C SER A 49 -1.69 17.41 3.36
N HIS A 50 -1.96 16.98 2.12
CA HIS A 50 -2.67 15.74 1.81
C HIS A 50 -1.97 15.03 0.66
N LEU A 51 -2.08 13.70 0.65
CA LEU A 51 -1.49 12.84 -0.38
C LEU A 51 -2.45 11.72 -0.77
N ILE A 52 -2.58 11.49 -2.07
CA ILE A 52 -3.28 10.31 -2.59
C ILE A 52 -2.36 9.10 -2.40
N THR A 53 -2.71 8.27 -1.42
CA THR A 53 -1.96 7.04 -1.05
C THR A 53 -2.84 5.80 -1.21
N SER A 54 -3.91 5.90 -2.00
CA SER A 54 -4.85 4.82 -2.25
C SER A 54 -5.46 4.90 -3.65
N PRO A 55 -6.17 3.86 -4.12
CA PRO A 55 -6.95 3.95 -5.35
C PRO A 55 -8.12 4.95 -5.32
N TYR A 56 -8.44 5.53 -4.15
CA TYR A 56 -9.51 6.52 -3.99
C TYR A 56 -8.94 7.96 -4.03
N PRO A 57 -9.24 8.77 -5.07
CA PRO A 57 -8.70 10.11 -5.21
C PRO A 57 -9.41 11.17 -4.36
N ASP A 58 -10.61 10.86 -3.86
CA ASP A 58 -11.45 11.78 -3.09
C ASP A 58 -10.70 12.32 -1.88
N PHE A 59 -10.89 13.61 -1.59
CA PHE A 59 -10.16 14.29 -0.52
C PHE A 59 -10.33 13.61 0.85
N ALA A 60 -11.52 13.07 1.14
CA ALA A 60 -11.80 12.31 2.37
C ALA A 60 -10.99 11.01 2.50
N ASN A 61 -10.45 10.51 1.38
CA ASN A 61 -9.61 9.32 1.30
C ASN A 61 -8.11 9.66 1.16
N GLN A 62 -7.71 10.92 1.27
CA GLN A 62 -6.29 11.28 1.20
C GLN A 62 -5.62 11.15 2.56
N THR A 63 -4.38 10.67 2.59
CA THR A 63 -3.56 10.67 3.81
C THR A 63 -3.27 12.11 4.21
N ARG A 64 -3.64 12.50 5.43
CA ARG A 64 -3.28 13.78 6.03
C ARG A 64 -1.81 13.76 6.46
N LEU A 65 -0.97 14.55 5.78
CA LEU A 65 0.48 14.60 5.98
C LEU A 65 0.90 15.46 7.17
N THR A 66 0.07 16.41 7.60
CA THR A 66 0.40 17.38 8.67
C THR A 66 0.64 16.74 10.03
N ASP A 67 0.06 15.56 10.26
CA ASP A 67 0.10 14.88 11.56
C ASP A 67 1.21 13.82 11.62
N LEU A 68 1.95 13.67 10.52
CA LEU A 68 2.97 12.64 10.35
C LEU A 68 4.36 13.21 10.63
N SER A 69 5.21 12.39 11.25
CA SER A 69 6.66 12.67 11.30
C SER A 69 7.23 12.77 9.89
N LEU A 70 8.39 13.41 9.74
CA LEU A 70 9.07 13.47 8.45
C LEU A 70 9.30 12.06 7.87
N SER A 71 9.77 11.09 8.65
CA SER A 71 9.93 9.70 8.18
C SER A 71 8.66 9.09 7.60
N CYS A 72 7.53 9.26 8.29
CA CYS A 72 6.24 8.76 7.81
C CYS A 72 5.83 9.44 6.50
N ARG A 73 6.04 10.76 6.38
CA ARG A 73 5.74 11.51 5.15
C ARG A 73 6.58 11.02 3.98
N LEU A 74 7.89 10.88 4.16
CA LEU A 74 8.81 10.40 3.12
C LEU A 74 8.43 8.98 2.68
N LEU A 75 8.11 8.09 3.62
CA LEU A 75 7.64 6.75 3.30
C LEU A 75 6.31 6.77 2.53
N SER A 76 5.34 7.60 2.92
CA SER A 76 4.08 7.74 2.18
C SER A 76 4.29 8.23 0.75
N PHE A 77 5.19 9.19 0.52
CA PHE A 77 5.57 9.65 -0.81
C PHE A 77 6.22 8.54 -1.63
N ALA A 78 7.18 7.81 -1.06
CA ALA A 78 7.82 6.68 -1.73
C ALA A 78 6.80 5.58 -2.13
N LEU A 79 5.85 5.28 -1.23
CA LEU A 79 4.82 4.27 -1.44
C LEU A 79 3.76 4.68 -2.48
N THR A 80 3.72 5.92 -2.97
CA THR A 80 2.85 6.25 -4.12
C THR A 80 3.25 5.46 -5.37
N ASN A 81 4.52 5.06 -5.49
CA ASN A 81 5.03 4.23 -6.58
C ASN A 81 4.72 2.73 -6.43
N MET A 82 4.15 2.31 -5.30
CA MET A 82 3.86 0.90 -5.02
C MET A 82 2.88 0.33 -6.04
N ALA A 83 3.33 -0.68 -6.79
CA ALA A 83 2.62 -1.35 -7.85
C ALA A 83 2.92 -2.87 -7.84
N PRO A 84 1.97 -3.72 -8.26
CA PRO A 84 2.23 -5.14 -8.37
C PRO A 84 3.23 -5.43 -9.49
N VAL A 85 4.11 -6.42 -9.31
CA VAL A 85 5.14 -6.79 -10.31
C VAL A 85 4.85 -8.11 -11.02
N ARG A 86 3.82 -8.83 -10.57
CA ARG A 86 3.41 -10.16 -11.04
C ARG A 86 1.88 -10.29 -11.02
N PRO A 87 1.27 -11.01 -11.98
CA PRO A 87 -0.19 -11.09 -12.11
C PRO A 87 -0.87 -11.93 -11.01
N ASP A 88 -0.15 -12.83 -10.35
CA ASP A 88 -0.64 -13.71 -9.30
C ASP A 88 -0.41 -13.13 -7.89
N TYR A 89 -0.26 -11.79 -7.76
CA TYR A 89 -0.05 -11.09 -6.48
C TYR A 89 -1.06 -11.48 -5.40
N SER A 90 -2.29 -11.87 -5.80
CA SER A 90 -3.39 -12.23 -4.89
C SER A 90 -3.12 -13.50 -4.10
N THR A 91 -2.19 -14.34 -4.56
CA THR A 91 -1.78 -15.60 -3.89
C THR A 91 -0.28 -15.71 -3.63
N ALA A 92 0.56 -14.97 -4.37
CA ALA A 92 2.01 -14.94 -4.22
C ALA A 92 2.48 -14.40 -2.86
N TYR A 93 3.74 -14.66 -2.49
CA TYR A 93 4.34 -14.10 -1.27
C TYR A 93 4.37 -12.57 -1.33
N TYR A 94 3.99 -11.91 -0.23
CA TYR A 94 3.71 -10.47 -0.23
C TYR A 94 4.92 -9.61 -0.64
N MET A 95 6.13 -9.97 -0.18
CA MET A 95 7.34 -9.22 -0.53
C MET A 95 7.79 -9.46 -1.97
N GLU A 96 7.30 -10.50 -2.64
CA GLU A 96 7.55 -10.75 -4.07
C GLU A 96 6.43 -10.17 -4.96
N SER A 97 5.31 -9.73 -4.37
CA SER A 97 4.16 -9.22 -5.13
C SER A 97 4.32 -7.79 -5.62
N PHE A 98 5.17 -6.98 -4.98
CA PHE A 98 5.29 -5.55 -5.24
C PHE A 98 6.72 -5.11 -5.56
N ASN A 99 6.84 -3.96 -6.21
CA ASN A 99 8.10 -3.28 -6.56
C ASN A 99 8.79 -2.60 -5.36
N TRP A 100 9.03 -3.33 -4.27
CA TRP A 100 9.62 -2.77 -3.04
C TRP A 100 10.96 -2.05 -3.29
N ASP A 101 11.81 -2.59 -4.16
CA ASP A 101 13.08 -1.96 -4.53
C ASP A 101 12.90 -0.54 -5.08
N VAL A 102 11.87 -0.33 -5.90
CA VAL A 102 11.53 0.98 -6.49
C VAL A 102 11.08 1.94 -5.41
N CYS A 103 10.15 1.50 -4.54
CA CYS A 103 9.68 2.31 -3.41
C CYS A 103 10.85 2.72 -2.50
N PHE A 104 11.73 1.80 -2.12
CA PHE A 104 12.83 2.10 -1.20
C PHE A 104 13.99 2.85 -1.85
N ALA A 105 14.22 2.69 -3.16
CA ALA A 105 15.11 3.58 -3.91
C ALA A 105 14.58 5.03 -3.88
N GLU A 106 13.27 5.22 -4.05
CA GLU A 106 12.67 6.54 -3.97
C GLU A 106 12.73 7.12 -2.55
N LEU A 107 12.52 6.29 -1.53
CA LEU A 107 12.69 6.71 -0.14
C LEU A 107 14.11 7.22 0.15
N ARG A 108 15.14 6.54 -0.39
CA ARG A 108 16.54 7.00 -0.25
C ARG A 108 16.76 8.36 -0.92
N LYS A 109 16.24 8.57 -2.13
CA LYS A 109 16.32 9.87 -2.81
C LYS A 109 15.65 10.98 -1.99
N LEU A 110 14.44 10.71 -1.50
CA LEU A 110 13.70 11.63 -0.64
C LEU A 110 14.44 11.96 0.67
N CYS A 111 15.10 10.97 1.28
CA CYS A 111 15.96 11.19 2.43
C CYS A 111 17.14 12.10 2.09
N ALA A 112 17.81 11.87 0.97
CA ALA A 112 18.93 12.69 0.51
C ALA A 112 18.49 14.14 0.21
N GLN A 113 17.37 14.33 -0.48
CA GLN A 113 16.81 15.66 -0.82
C GLN A 113 16.45 16.48 0.42
N THR A 114 16.02 15.82 1.50
CA THR A 114 15.61 16.48 2.75
C THR A 114 16.71 16.54 3.81
N GLY A 115 17.87 15.91 3.56
CA GLY A 115 18.91 15.72 4.57
C GLY A 115 18.47 14.80 5.73
N TYR A 116 17.38 14.05 5.57
CA TYR A 116 16.86 13.17 6.61
C TYR A 116 17.73 11.90 6.70
N ARG A 117 18.29 11.64 7.88
CA ARG A 117 19.00 10.38 8.16
C ARG A 117 18.01 9.32 8.60
N TRP A 118 17.74 8.35 7.72
CA TRP A 118 16.86 7.24 8.07
C TRP A 118 17.50 6.38 9.16
N GLN A 119 16.77 6.21 10.25
CA GLN A 119 17.10 5.27 11.32
C GLN A 119 16.13 4.11 11.28
N ARG A 120 16.59 2.93 11.70
CA ARG A 120 15.79 1.70 11.78
C ARG A 120 14.42 2.00 12.39
N GLN A 121 13.37 1.68 11.64
CA GLN A 121 11.98 1.92 12.05
C GLN A 121 11.09 0.75 11.59
N GLU A 122 10.04 0.52 12.35
CA GLU A 122 9.05 -0.52 12.10
C GLU A 122 7.69 0.10 11.82
N PHE A 123 7.02 -0.40 10.78
CA PHE A 123 5.69 0.03 10.35
C PHE A 123 4.73 -1.15 10.42
N TYR A 124 3.49 -0.89 10.80
CA TYR A 124 2.51 -1.93 10.94
C TYR A 124 1.78 -2.17 9.62
N VAL A 125 1.81 -3.41 9.14
CA VAL A 125 1.21 -3.81 7.86
C VAL A 125 0.09 -4.80 8.11
N VAL A 126 -1.05 -4.57 7.47
CA VAL A 126 -2.15 -5.54 7.43
C VAL A 126 -2.36 -5.99 6.00
N ILE A 127 -2.28 -7.29 5.77
CA ILE A 127 -2.48 -7.93 4.47
C ILE A 127 -3.81 -8.66 4.50
N PHE A 128 -4.69 -8.33 3.56
CA PHE A 128 -6.01 -8.89 3.40
C PHE A 128 -5.95 -9.82 2.20
N ARG A 129 -6.19 -11.12 2.39
CA ARG A 129 -6.36 -12.06 1.28
C ARG A 129 -7.78 -12.56 1.31
N SER A 130 -8.44 -12.47 0.16
CA SER A 130 -9.85 -12.80 0.08
C SER A 130 -10.17 -13.60 -1.16
N LYS A 131 -11.29 -14.33 -1.10
CA LYS A 131 -11.98 -14.90 -2.25
C LYS A 131 -13.45 -14.51 -2.14
N LEU A 132 -13.96 -13.80 -3.14
CA LEU A 132 -15.34 -13.36 -3.15
C LEU A 132 -16.29 -14.47 -3.58
N LYS A 133 -17.52 -14.41 -3.06
CA LYS A 133 -18.60 -15.27 -3.56
C LYS A 133 -18.95 -14.92 -5.01
N PRO A 134 -19.48 -15.87 -5.78
CA PRO A 134 -19.88 -15.63 -7.17
C PRO A 134 -20.91 -14.50 -7.32
N ASP A 135 -21.79 -14.35 -6.33
CA ASP A 135 -22.90 -13.40 -6.27
C ASP A 135 -22.62 -12.17 -5.40
N ALA A 136 -21.35 -11.95 -5.01
CA ALA A 136 -20.97 -10.82 -4.17
C ALA A 136 -21.32 -9.48 -4.85
N ASP A 137 -22.05 -8.62 -4.14
CA ASP A 137 -22.40 -7.28 -4.60
C ASP A 137 -21.16 -6.37 -4.61
N ARG A 138 -20.58 -6.20 -5.80
CA ARG A 138 -19.36 -5.42 -6.01
C ARG A 138 -19.55 -3.93 -5.76
N THR A 139 -20.74 -3.40 -6.04
CA THR A 139 -21.05 -1.99 -5.83
C THR A 139 -21.09 -1.70 -4.33
N ARG A 140 -21.86 -2.49 -3.58
CA ARG A 140 -21.92 -2.36 -2.12
C ARG A 140 -20.56 -2.61 -1.46
N LEU A 141 -19.77 -3.55 -1.99
CA LEU A 141 -18.41 -3.79 -1.49
C LEU A 141 -17.51 -2.56 -1.68
N GLY A 142 -17.55 -1.92 -2.86
CA GLY A 142 -16.81 -0.71 -3.14
C GLY A 142 -17.21 0.47 -2.25
N GLU A 143 -18.50 0.66 -2.01
CA GLU A 143 -19.02 1.68 -1.08
C GLU A 143 -18.54 1.46 0.35
N LEU A 144 -18.64 0.21 0.83
CA LEU A 144 -18.18 -0.16 2.18
C LEU A 144 -16.68 0.08 2.33
N ASP A 145 -15.88 -0.29 1.33
CA ASP A 145 -14.43 -0.13 1.35
C ASP A 145 -14.03 1.35 1.32
N GLN A 146 -14.58 2.13 0.38
CA GLN A 146 -14.26 3.56 0.26
C GLN A 146 -14.61 4.35 1.53
N HIS A 147 -15.78 4.10 2.11
CA HIS A 147 -16.19 4.78 3.33
C HIS A 147 -15.40 4.33 4.56
N SER A 148 -15.07 3.03 4.67
CA SER A 148 -14.20 2.53 5.74
C SER A 148 -12.80 3.15 5.62
N HIS A 149 -12.27 3.23 4.40
CA HIS A 149 -11.00 3.90 4.11
C HIS A 149 -11.03 5.39 4.49
N ALA A 150 -12.13 6.11 4.24
CA ALA A 150 -12.27 7.50 4.65
C ALA A 150 -12.20 7.66 6.18
N GLU A 151 -12.82 6.75 6.94
CA GLU A 151 -12.70 6.73 8.41
C GLU A 151 -11.26 6.48 8.86
N ALA A 152 -10.54 5.58 8.18
CA ALA A 152 -9.13 5.30 8.43
C ALA A 152 -8.25 6.54 8.18
N CYS A 153 -8.44 7.23 7.05
CA CYS A 153 -7.73 8.48 6.74
C CYS A 153 -8.04 9.56 7.79
N GLN A 154 -9.30 9.69 8.20
CA GLN A 154 -9.71 10.65 9.22
C GLN A 154 -9.05 10.38 10.58
N SER A 155 -8.93 9.11 10.97
CA SER A 155 -8.24 8.67 12.20
C SER A 155 -6.74 9.01 12.19
N GLY A 156 -6.14 9.21 11.01
CA GLY A 156 -4.73 9.58 10.84
C GLY A 156 -3.77 8.38 10.85
N ALA A 157 -2.50 8.67 10.55
CA ALA A 157 -1.38 7.70 10.59
C ALA A 157 -1.47 6.48 9.63
N LEU A 158 -2.45 6.45 8.73
CA LEU A 158 -2.45 5.59 7.54
C LEU A 158 -1.47 6.13 6.50
N LEU A 159 -0.49 5.32 6.11
CA LEU A 159 0.60 5.72 5.19
C LEU A 159 0.31 5.31 3.75
N LYS A 160 -0.32 4.15 3.55
CA LYS A 160 -0.69 3.60 2.25
C LYS A 160 -1.88 2.67 2.41
N TYR A 161 -2.80 2.73 1.46
CA TYR A 161 -3.78 1.68 1.20
C TYR A 161 -3.66 1.24 -0.26
N TRP A 162 -3.80 -0.05 -0.52
CA TRP A 162 -3.79 -0.58 -1.87
C TRP A 162 -4.69 -1.81 -1.94
N PHE A 163 -5.42 -1.95 -3.04
CA PHE A 163 -6.10 -3.20 -3.38
C PHE A 163 -5.94 -3.47 -4.88
N GLY A 164 -5.88 -4.75 -5.22
CA GLY A 164 -5.82 -5.19 -6.60
C GLY A 164 -7.19 -5.50 -7.18
N GLU A 165 -7.18 -6.01 -8.41
CA GLU A 165 -8.34 -6.63 -9.03
C GLU A 165 -8.44 -8.10 -8.63
N CYS A 166 -9.67 -8.64 -8.72
CA CYS A 166 -9.88 -10.06 -8.53
C CYS A 166 -9.32 -10.85 -9.71
N ASN A 167 -8.60 -11.94 -9.42
CA ASN A 167 -8.23 -12.90 -10.45
C ASN A 167 -9.44 -13.75 -10.90
N GLU A 168 -9.22 -14.67 -11.83
CA GLU A 168 -10.24 -15.58 -12.37
C GLU A 168 -10.95 -16.42 -11.29
N GLU A 169 -10.26 -16.72 -10.19
CA GLU A 169 -10.82 -17.43 -9.02
C GLU A 169 -11.57 -16.51 -8.05
N ARG A 170 -11.77 -15.24 -8.39
CA ARG A 170 -12.32 -14.17 -7.54
C ARG A 170 -11.47 -13.86 -6.32
N ARG A 171 -10.18 -14.17 -6.35
CA ARG A 171 -9.24 -13.85 -5.27
C ARG A 171 -8.68 -12.46 -5.40
N ASN A 172 -8.55 -11.77 -4.28
CA ASN A 172 -7.93 -10.45 -4.23
C ASN A 172 -6.92 -10.33 -3.09
N LEU A 173 -6.05 -9.33 -3.21
CA LEU A 173 -5.22 -8.83 -2.13
C LEU A 173 -5.51 -7.34 -1.93
N ALA A 174 -5.71 -6.96 -0.68
CA ALA A 174 -5.60 -5.58 -0.23
C ALA A 174 -4.54 -5.48 0.87
N THR A 175 -4.01 -4.30 1.09
CA THR A 175 -3.02 -4.04 2.13
C THR A 175 -3.07 -2.60 2.61
N CYS A 176 -2.86 -2.41 3.91
CA CYS A 176 -2.66 -1.09 4.48
C CYS A 176 -1.39 -1.05 5.35
N LEU A 177 -0.68 0.07 5.24
CA LEU A 177 0.54 0.37 6.00
C LEU A 177 0.27 1.53 6.93
N TRP A 178 0.65 1.38 8.19
CA TRP A 178 0.40 2.33 9.27
C TRP A 178 1.69 2.66 9.99
N ARG A 179 1.75 3.85 10.60
CA ARG A 179 2.83 4.22 11.52
C ARG A 179 3.00 3.19 12.64
N GLY A 180 1.90 2.62 13.15
CA GLY A 180 1.94 1.60 14.18
C GLY A 180 0.60 0.88 14.37
N ARG A 181 0.61 -0.16 15.22
CA ARG A 181 -0.58 -0.98 15.48
C ARG A 181 -1.72 -0.18 16.11
N ASP A 182 -1.42 0.69 17.07
CA ASP A 182 -2.46 1.43 17.79
C ASP A 182 -3.20 2.39 16.86
N ASP A 183 -2.51 2.96 15.88
CA ASP A 183 -3.10 3.76 14.81
C ASP A 183 -4.02 2.90 13.92
N ALA A 184 -3.56 1.70 13.51
CA ALA A 184 -4.40 0.77 12.74
C ALA A 184 -5.65 0.33 13.50
N VAL A 185 -5.53 0.09 14.81
CA VAL A 185 -6.66 -0.24 15.69
C VAL A 185 -7.61 0.95 15.83
N ALA A 186 -7.09 2.18 15.91
CA ALA A 186 -7.92 3.38 15.94
C ALA A 186 -8.70 3.57 14.63
N GLY A 187 -8.02 3.43 13.48
CA GLY A 187 -8.62 3.56 12.15
C GLY A 187 -9.72 2.52 11.88
N GLY A 188 -9.60 1.32 12.45
CA GLY A 188 -10.59 0.24 12.29
C GLY A 188 -11.83 0.32 13.20
N LYS A 189 -11.99 1.36 14.03
CA LYS A 189 -13.11 1.49 14.99
C LYS A 189 -14.36 2.19 14.44
N GLY A 190 -14.29 2.72 13.23
CA GLY A 190 -15.38 3.49 12.63
C GLY A 190 -16.64 2.67 12.32
N ALA A 191 -17.75 3.38 12.10
CA ALA A 191 -19.05 2.77 11.86
C ALA A 191 -19.10 2.05 10.51
N TRP A 192 -18.40 2.57 9.48
CA TRP A 192 -18.27 1.94 8.19
C TRP A 192 -17.39 0.69 8.25
N HIS A 193 -16.28 0.73 8.99
CA HIS A 193 -15.51 -0.49 9.28
C HIS A 193 -16.39 -1.57 9.93
N ALA A 194 -17.22 -1.20 10.92
CA ALA A 194 -18.13 -2.15 11.55
C ALA A 194 -19.19 -2.71 10.57
N LYS A 195 -19.70 -1.89 9.62
CA LYS A 195 -20.60 -2.35 8.55
C LYS A 195 -19.90 -3.28 7.57
N ALA A 196 -18.67 -2.97 7.18
CA ALA A 196 -17.85 -3.79 6.28
C ALA A 196 -17.60 -5.17 6.89
N MET A 197 -17.20 -5.21 8.18
CA MET A 197 -16.99 -6.46 8.91
C MET A 197 -18.25 -7.32 9.02
N ARG A 198 -19.43 -6.71 9.26
CA ARG A 198 -20.71 -7.44 9.27
C ARG A 198 -21.08 -7.99 7.89
N SER A 199 -20.74 -7.27 6.82
CA SER A 199 -21.03 -7.69 5.45
C SER A 199 -20.07 -8.78 4.96
N ALA A 200 -18.99 -9.08 5.70
CA ALA A 200 -17.98 -10.03 5.25
C ALA A 200 -18.55 -11.44 5.00
N VAL A 201 -19.50 -11.88 5.81
CA VAL A 201 -20.17 -13.19 5.66
C VAL A 201 -21.04 -13.24 4.40
N GLU A 202 -21.56 -12.10 3.95
CA GLU A 202 -22.35 -11.99 2.72
C GLU A 202 -21.42 -12.00 1.49
N MET A 203 -20.29 -11.28 1.56
CA MET A 203 -19.44 -10.99 0.40
C MET A 203 -18.36 -12.05 0.11
N TYR A 204 -17.78 -12.67 1.14
CA TYR A 204 -16.58 -13.49 0.99
C TYR A 204 -16.88 -14.99 1.16
N GLU A 205 -16.31 -15.82 0.27
CA GLU A 205 -16.13 -17.25 0.53
C GLU A 205 -15.06 -17.42 1.63
N THR A 206 -13.96 -16.69 1.49
CA THR A 206 -12.88 -16.64 2.48
C THR A 206 -12.32 -15.22 2.58
N ILE A 207 -11.93 -14.82 3.77
CA ILE A 207 -11.14 -13.61 4.03
C ILE A 207 -10.20 -13.87 5.21
N SER A 208 -8.92 -13.54 5.04
CA SER A 208 -7.91 -13.63 6.09
C SER A 208 -7.15 -12.32 6.24
N PHE A 209 -6.74 -12.04 7.47
CA PHE A 209 -6.01 -10.83 7.85
C PHE A 209 -4.69 -11.25 8.47
N HIS A 210 -3.59 -10.87 7.83
CA HIS A 210 -2.25 -11.15 8.31
C HIS A 210 -1.62 -9.84 8.79
N ARG A 211 -1.01 -9.87 9.97
CA ARG A 211 -0.45 -8.68 10.62
C ARG A 211 1.05 -8.81 10.67
N HIS A 212 1.74 -7.78 10.22
CA HIS A 212 3.18 -7.82 10.04
C HIS A 212 3.82 -6.53 10.52
N SER A 213 5.12 -6.62 10.83
CA SER A 213 6.02 -5.48 10.94
C SER A 213 6.81 -5.40 9.63
N LEU A 214 6.66 -4.29 8.90
CA LEU A 214 7.63 -3.91 7.87
C LEU A 214 8.75 -3.17 8.57
N VAL A 215 9.91 -3.80 8.57
CA VAL A 215 11.12 -3.31 9.19
C VAL A 215 11.98 -2.70 8.08
N ILE A 216 12.40 -1.45 8.27
CA ILE A 216 13.29 -0.75 7.33
C ILE A 216 14.54 -0.37 8.11
N GLU A 217 15.70 -0.91 7.72
CA GLU A 217 16.97 -0.69 8.41
C GLU A 217 17.54 0.71 8.19
N ASP A 218 18.59 1.03 8.96
CA ASP A 218 19.35 2.28 8.82
C ASP A 218 19.73 2.56 7.36
N GLY A 219 19.63 3.83 6.97
CA GLY A 219 19.93 4.25 5.59
C GLY A 219 19.01 3.67 4.51
N VAL A 220 17.96 2.91 4.88
CA VAL A 220 17.12 2.14 3.95
C VAL A 220 17.97 1.13 3.16
N GLU A 221 18.98 0.53 3.81
CA GLU A 221 19.90 -0.43 3.18
C GLU A 221 19.26 -1.79 2.94
N SER A 222 18.33 -2.18 3.81
CA SER A 222 17.54 -3.40 3.66
C SER A 222 16.20 -3.27 4.37
N TRP A 223 15.30 -4.19 4.06
CA TRP A 223 13.96 -4.25 4.63
C TRP A 223 13.47 -5.69 4.64
N ASN A 224 12.62 -6.00 5.60
CA ASN A 224 11.98 -7.30 5.71
C ASN A 224 10.58 -7.18 6.30
N LEU A 225 9.78 -8.21 6.06
CA LEU A 225 8.44 -8.32 6.60
C LEU A 225 8.41 -9.47 7.60
N GLU A 226 8.15 -9.14 8.85
CA GLU A 226 8.08 -10.09 9.95
C GLU A 226 6.63 -10.28 10.38
N GLU A 227 6.26 -11.48 10.87
CA GLU A 227 4.96 -11.65 11.51
C GLU A 227 4.91 -10.80 12.79
N TYR A 228 3.86 -10.00 12.93
CA TYR A 228 3.71 -9.14 14.09
C TYR A 228 3.52 -9.99 15.36
N SER A 229 4.38 -9.78 16.36
CA SER A 229 4.41 -10.59 17.59
C SER A 229 3.96 -9.85 18.87
N GLY A 230 3.43 -8.62 18.73
CA GLY A 230 2.97 -7.80 19.86
C GLY A 230 1.64 -8.24 20.51
N PRO A 231 1.11 -7.45 21.46
CA PRO A 231 -0.05 -7.82 22.28
C PRO A 231 -1.29 -8.23 21.47
N GLY A 232 -1.93 -9.34 21.86
CA GLY A 232 -3.14 -9.86 21.22
C GLY A 232 -2.91 -10.87 20.08
N VAL A 233 -1.66 -11.25 19.81
CA VAL A 233 -1.32 -12.36 18.92
C VAL A 233 -1.48 -13.67 19.70
N ARG A 234 -2.53 -14.45 19.40
CA ARG A 234 -2.54 -15.86 19.82
C ARG A 234 -1.43 -16.55 19.03
N ARG A 235 -0.30 -16.85 19.68
CA ARG A 235 0.71 -17.76 19.12
C ARG A 235 -0.01 -19.05 18.76
N GLN A 236 -0.09 -19.37 17.46
CA GLN A 236 -0.40 -20.75 17.09
C GLN A 236 0.75 -21.59 17.63
N SER A 237 0.43 -22.48 18.57
CA SER A 237 1.35 -23.49 19.04
C SER A 237 1.85 -24.26 17.82
N ARG A 238 3.15 -24.19 17.53
CA ARG A 238 3.81 -25.17 16.66
C ARG A 238 3.52 -26.54 17.27
N ALA A 239 2.59 -27.29 16.67
CA ALA A 239 2.46 -28.71 16.93
C ALA A 239 3.78 -29.34 16.46
N GLY A 240 4.54 -29.86 17.41
CA GLY A 240 5.81 -30.51 17.15
C GLY A 240 5.59 -31.91 16.57
N HIS A 241 6.55 -32.25 15.69
CA HIS A 241 7.03 -33.58 15.29
C HIS A 241 6.04 -34.49 14.55
#